data_AF-A0A527VPA0-F1
#
_entry.id   AF-A0A527VPA0-F1
#
_cell.length_a   1.000
_cell.length_b   1.000
_cell.length_c   1.000
_cell.angle_alpha   90.00
_cell.angle_beta   90.00
_cell.angle_gamma   90.00
#
_symmetry.space_group_name_H-M   'P 1'
#
loop_
_entity.id
_entity.type
_entity.pdbx_description
1 polymer ?
#
loop_
_entity_poly.entity_id
_entity_poly.type
_entity_poly.pdbx_seq_one_letter_code
_entity_poly.pdbx_strand_id
1 'polypeptide(L)'
;DRASLLTPLAKAFSTDVGVEVASLGVQVHGGMGFIEETGAAALYRDARIAPIYEGTNGIQAIDLVSRKLPLGGGEHVHGYISELKAVADAVRTSNIEGFGRTA
;
A
#
# COMPACT_ATOMS: atom_id res chain seq x y z
N ASP A 1 -12.79 -1.56 14.71
CA ASP A 1 -13.20 -1.39 13.31
C ASP A 1 -12.13 -0.96 12.32
N ARG A 2 -11.44 0.18 12.51
CA ARG A 2 -10.45 0.68 11.52
C ARG A 2 -9.41 -0.35 11.10
N ALA A 3 -8.87 -1.12 12.05
CA ALA A 3 -7.93 -2.20 11.74
C ALA A 3 -8.51 -3.19 10.72
N SER A 4 -9.79 -3.57 10.82
CA SER A 4 -10.45 -4.48 9.88
C SER A 4 -10.50 -3.94 8.45
N LEU A 5 -10.62 -2.61 8.28
CA LEU A 5 -10.56 -1.94 6.97
C LEU A 5 -9.13 -1.88 6.44
N LEU A 6 -8.17 -1.56 7.30
CA LEU A 6 -6.79 -1.30 6.91
C LEU A 6 -5.95 -2.56 6.74
N THR A 7 -6.24 -3.66 7.42
CA THR A 7 -5.47 -4.92 7.31
C THR A 7 -5.38 -5.45 5.86
N PRO A 8 -6.50 -5.64 5.12
CA PRO A 8 -6.39 -6.14 3.74
C PRO A 8 -5.68 -5.15 2.82
N LEU A 9 -5.84 -3.83 3.06
CA LEU A 9 -5.11 -2.79 2.32
C LEU A 9 -3.61 -2.85 2.60
N ALA A 10 -3.23 -2.90 3.87
CA ALA A 10 -1.84 -2.97 4.31
C ALA A 10 -1.14 -4.21 3.74
N LYS A 11 -1.84 -5.35 3.65
CA LYS A 11 -1.33 -6.55 2.99
C LYS A 11 -1.20 -6.35 1.48
N ALA A 12 -2.31 -6.10 0.79
CA ALA A 12 -2.32 -6.14 -0.68
C ALA A 12 -1.44 -5.05 -1.28
N PHE A 13 -1.61 -3.80 -0.85
CA PHE A 13 -0.88 -2.67 -1.41
C PHE A 13 0.62 -2.76 -1.16
N SER A 14 1.04 -3.02 0.08
CA SER A 14 2.48 -3.03 0.41
C SER A 14 3.22 -4.16 -0.30
N THR A 15 2.55 -5.31 -0.51
CA THR A 15 3.16 -6.46 -1.18
C THR A 15 3.26 -6.28 -2.68
N ASP A 16 2.29 -5.64 -3.34
CA ASP A 16 2.40 -5.25 -4.74
C ASP A 16 3.52 -4.23 -4.94
N VAL A 17 3.54 -3.17 -4.13
CA VAL A 17 4.60 -2.15 -4.17
C VAL A 17 5.96 -2.75 -3.85
N GLY A 18 6.06 -3.67 -2.89
CA GLY A 18 7.32 -4.33 -2.54
C GLY A 18 7.92 -5.11 -3.73
N VAL A 19 7.07 -5.76 -4.53
CA VAL A 19 7.49 -6.44 -5.77
C VAL A 19 7.95 -5.43 -6.82
N GLU A 20 7.20 -4.34 -7.03
CA GLU A 20 7.58 -3.29 -7.96
C GLU A 20 8.92 -2.64 -7.59
N VAL A 21 9.11 -2.31 -6.31
CA VAL A 21 10.35 -1.72 -5.80
C VAL A 21 11.53 -2.69 -5.95
N ALA A 22 11.34 -3.98 -5.64
CA ALA A 22 12.39 -4.97 -5.84
C ALA A 22 12.76 -5.14 -7.33
N SER A 23 11.77 -5.08 -8.22
CA SER A 23 11.98 -5.07 -9.68
C SER A 23 12.76 -3.84 -10.15
N LEU A 24 12.41 -2.65 -9.65
CA LEU A 24 13.18 -1.42 -9.90
C LEU A 24 14.61 -1.54 -9.36
N GLY A 25 14.80 -2.17 -8.21
CA GLY A 25 16.11 -2.48 -7.65
C GLY A 25 16.98 -3.29 -8.61
N VAL A 26 16.42 -4.34 -9.23
CA VAL A 26 17.10 -5.11 -10.29
C VAL A 26 17.50 -4.18 -11.46
N GLN A 27 16.58 -3.34 -11.92
CA GLN A 27 16.81 -2.43 -13.05
C GLN A 27 17.94 -1.42 -12.80
N VAL A 28 18.09 -0.92 -11.57
CA VAL A 28 19.17 0.02 -11.19
C VAL A 28 20.56 -0.55 -11.43
N HIS A 29 20.73 -1.87 -11.28
CA HIS A 29 22.01 -2.57 -11.52
C HIS A 29 22.24 -2.97 -12.99
N GLY A 30 21.30 -2.68 -13.90
CA GLY A 30 21.39 -3.09 -15.31
C GLY A 30 21.48 -4.62 -15.44
N GLY A 31 22.29 -5.11 -16.40
CA GLY A 31 22.46 -6.55 -16.62
C GLY A 31 22.97 -7.31 -15.40
N MET A 32 23.80 -6.66 -14.57
CA MET A 32 24.30 -7.26 -13.33
C MET A 32 23.19 -7.49 -12.29
N GLY A 33 22.08 -6.74 -12.35
CA GLY A 33 20.94 -6.96 -11.45
C GLY A 33 20.27 -8.32 -11.64
N PHE A 34 20.42 -8.93 -12.82
CA PHE A 34 19.91 -10.26 -13.13
C PHE A 34 20.88 -11.38 -12.72
N ILE A 35 22.13 -11.04 -12.43
CA ILE A 35 23.17 -11.97 -12.01
C ILE A 35 23.10 -12.15 -10.49
N GLU A 36 23.05 -13.40 -10.03
CA GLU A 36 22.77 -13.76 -8.63
C GLU A 36 23.79 -13.16 -7.65
N GLU A 37 25.05 -12.99 -8.05
CA GLU A 37 26.13 -12.41 -7.25
C GLU A 37 25.84 -10.97 -6.78
N THR A 38 25.00 -10.21 -7.49
CA THR A 38 24.57 -8.86 -7.08
C THR A 38 23.53 -8.90 -5.97
N GLY A 39 22.83 -10.03 -5.77
CA GLY A 39 21.79 -10.22 -4.77
C GLY A 39 20.43 -9.56 -5.08
N ALA A 40 20.35 -8.66 -6.07
CA ALA A 40 19.11 -7.96 -6.43
C ALA A 40 18.01 -8.93 -6.92
N ALA A 41 18.37 -9.93 -7.72
CA ALA A 41 17.44 -10.96 -8.20
C ALA A 41 16.83 -11.79 -7.05
N ALA A 42 17.61 -12.07 -5.99
CA ALA A 42 17.12 -12.79 -4.82
C ALA A 42 16.03 -11.99 -4.08
N LEU A 43 16.24 -10.69 -3.87
CA LEU A 43 15.24 -9.82 -3.23
C LEU A 43 13.93 -9.76 -4.02
N TYR A 44 14.01 -9.71 -5.36
CA TYR A 44 12.81 -9.78 -6.20
C TYR A 44 12.09 -11.12 -6.01
N ARG A 45 12.80 -12.25 -6.06
CA ARG A 45 12.22 -13.59 -5.84
C ARG A 45 11.56 -13.70 -4.46
N ASP A 46 12.21 -13.19 -3.42
CA ASP A 46 11.70 -13.23 -2.05
C ASP A 46 10.45 -12.36 -1.90
N ALA A 47 10.40 -11.18 -2.52
CA ALA A 47 9.22 -10.32 -2.50
C ALA A 47 7.99 -10.97 -3.18
N ARG A 48 8.20 -11.84 -4.19
CA ARG A 48 7.11 -12.43 -4.99
C ARG A 48 6.17 -13.34 -4.22
N ILE A 49 6.57 -13.91 -3.08
CA ILE A 49 5.67 -14.77 -2.30
C ILE A 49 4.64 -13.96 -1.51
N ALA A 50 4.95 -12.71 -1.15
CA ALA A 50 4.13 -11.92 -0.23
C ALA A 50 2.73 -11.58 -0.79
N PRO A 51 2.55 -11.29 -2.10
CA PRO A 51 1.22 -11.15 -2.70
C PRO A 51 0.39 -12.45 -2.74
N ILE A 52 1.00 -13.63 -2.51
CA ILE A 52 0.39 -14.94 -2.76
C ILE A 52 -0.06 -15.62 -1.46
N TYR A 53 0.81 -15.67 -0.45
CA TYR A 53 0.51 -16.34 0.81
C TYR A 53 -0.56 -15.61 1.65
N GLU A 54 -1.09 -16.26 2.69
CA GLU A 54 -2.00 -15.64 3.68
C GLU A 54 -3.20 -14.90 3.04
N GLY A 55 -3.68 -15.44 1.92
CA GLY A 55 -4.69 -14.82 1.06
C GLY A 55 -4.07 -13.98 -0.05
N THR A 56 -4.28 -14.39 -1.30
CA THR A 56 -3.78 -13.66 -2.47
C THR A 56 -4.31 -12.22 -2.50
N ASN A 57 -3.61 -11.30 -3.14
CA ASN A 57 -4.06 -9.90 -3.23
C ASN A 57 -5.47 -9.75 -3.83
N GLY A 58 -5.85 -10.63 -4.76
CA GLY A 58 -7.23 -10.69 -5.27
C GLY A 58 -8.25 -11.09 -4.20
N ILE A 59 -7.92 -12.08 -3.34
CA ILE A 59 -8.77 -12.47 -2.21
C ILE A 59 -8.88 -11.34 -1.18
N GLN A 60 -7.78 -10.63 -0.90
CA GLN A 60 -7.78 -9.48 0.01
C GLN A 60 -8.67 -8.34 -0.55
N ALA A 61 -8.62 -8.09 -1.85
CA ALA A 61 -9.49 -7.11 -2.51
C ALA A 61 -10.97 -7.51 -2.43
N ILE A 62 -11.28 -8.79 -2.65
CA ILE A 62 -12.65 -9.32 -2.49
C ILE A 62 -13.12 -9.19 -1.04
N ASP A 63 -12.30 -9.56 -0.05
CA ASP A 63 -12.65 -9.42 1.37
C ASP A 63 -12.90 -7.95 1.74
N LEU A 64 -12.04 -7.02 1.28
CA LEU A 64 -12.24 -5.59 1.47
C LEU A 64 -13.60 -5.14 0.93
N VAL A 65 -13.86 -5.38 -0.37
CA VAL A 65 -15.06 -4.88 -1.05
C VAL A 65 -16.32 -5.55 -0.53
N SER A 66 -16.32 -6.88 -0.42
CA SER A 66 -17.53 -7.64 -0.10
C SER A 66 -17.83 -7.72 1.39
N ARG A 67 -16.84 -7.53 2.28
CA ARG A 67 -17.03 -7.75 3.72
C ARG A 67 -16.63 -6.56 4.58
N LYS A 68 -15.54 -5.86 4.28
CA LYS A 68 -15.04 -4.77 5.16
C LYS A 68 -15.70 -3.44 4.88
N LEU A 69 -15.93 -3.09 3.62
CA LEU A 69 -16.60 -1.83 3.25
C LEU A 69 -18.05 -1.76 3.77
N PRO A 70 -18.89 -2.81 3.70
CA PRO A 70 -20.27 -2.75 4.19
C PRO A 70 -20.40 -2.90 5.71
N LEU A 71 -19.31 -3.21 6.42
CA LEU A 71 -19.32 -3.47 7.86
C LEU A 71 -19.85 -2.24 8.61
N GLY A 72 -20.72 -2.46 9.60
CA GLY A 72 -21.37 -1.37 10.34
C GLY A 72 -22.23 -0.46 9.45
N GLY A 73 -22.73 -0.95 8.31
CA GLY A 73 -23.49 -0.15 7.35
C GLY A 73 -22.62 0.81 6.53
N GLY A 74 -21.29 0.64 6.53
CA GLY A 74 -20.35 1.53 5.84
C GLY A 74 -19.88 2.72 6.67
N GLU A 75 -20.41 2.91 7.88
CA GLU A 75 -20.03 4.01 8.77
C GLU A 75 -18.52 4.08 9.04
N HIS A 76 -17.84 2.94 9.12
CA HIS A 76 -16.40 2.91 9.41
C HIS A 76 -15.55 3.47 8.27
N VAL A 77 -15.87 3.15 7.02
CA VAL A 77 -15.14 3.70 5.86
C VAL A 77 -15.50 5.17 5.65
N HIS A 78 -16.77 5.55 5.82
CA HIS A 78 -17.19 6.94 5.74
C HIS A 78 -16.53 7.82 6.81
N GLY A 79 -16.45 7.33 8.05
CA GLY A 79 -15.75 8.00 9.14
C GLY A 79 -14.26 8.19 8.84
N TYR A 80 -13.59 7.14 8.35
CA TYR A 80 -12.17 7.24 8.00
C TYR A 80 -11.90 8.21 6.85
N ILE A 81 -12.72 8.19 5.79
CA ILE A 81 -12.61 9.16 4.68
C ILE A 81 -12.85 10.58 5.18
N SER A 82 -13.81 10.78 6.08
CA SER A 82 -14.11 12.11 6.63
C SER A 82 -12.96 12.66 7.46
N GLU A 83 -12.29 11.83 8.25
CA GLU A 83 -11.06 12.19 8.96
C GLU A 83 -9.95 12.60 7.99
N LEU A 84 -9.69 11.81 6.93
CA LEU A 84 -8.68 12.15 5.92
C LEU A 84 -8.99 13.48 5.23
N LYS A 85 -10.26 13.76 4.93
CA LYS A 85 -10.69 15.06 4.38
C LYS A 85 -10.43 16.19 5.34
N ALA A 86 -10.77 16.02 6.62
CA ALA A 86 -10.50 17.04 7.65
C ALA A 86 -9.01 17.34 7.80
N VAL A 87 -8.15 16.31 7.75
CA VAL A 87 -6.69 16.49 7.73
C VAL A 87 -6.25 17.28 6.49
N ALA A 88 -6.75 16.92 5.31
CA ALA A 88 -6.43 17.65 4.08
C ALA A 88 -6.84 19.13 4.18
N ASP A 89 -8.05 19.43 4.65
CA ASP A 89 -8.55 20.81 4.79
C ASP A 89 -7.77 21.61 5.84
N ALA A 90 -7.36 20.97 6.94
CA ALA A 90 -6.49 21.59 7.92
C ALA A 90 -5.12 21.95 7.31
N VAL A 91 -4.53 21.06 6.52
CA VAL A 91 -3.25 21.36 5.83
C VAL A 91 -3.42 22.53 4.86
N ARG A 92 -4.49 22.55 4.04
CA ARG A 92 -4.78 23.64 3.09
C ARG A 92 -4.83 25.02 3.75
N THR A 93 -5.33 25.08 4.98
CA THR A 93 -5.54 26.33 5.72
C THR A 93 -4.40 26.67 6.68
N SER A 94 -3.42 25.77 6.84
CA SER A 94 -2.39 25.87 7.88
C SER A 94 -1.34 26.97 7.63
N ASN A 95 -1.12 27.39 6.37
CA ASN A 95 -0.06 28.34 5.98
C ASN A 95 1.33 28.04 6.59
N ILE A 96 1.59 26.78 6.94
CA ILE A 96 2.87 26.34 7.53
C ILE A 96 3.92 26.36 6.43
N GLU A 97 5.00 27.11 6.65
CA GLU A 97 6.08 27.32 5.66
C GLU A 97 6.66 26.00 5.10
N GLY A 98 6.71 24.95 5.92
CA GLY A 98 7.19 23.61 5.52
C GLY A 98 6.32 22.85 4.51
N PHE A 99 5.07 23.25 4.28
CA PHE A 99 4.18 22.62 3.29
C PHE A 99 4.15 23.36 1.93
N GLY A 100 4.88 24.47 1.79
CA GLY A 100 4.98 25.23 0.54
C GLY A 100 3.66 25.88 0.08
N ARG A 101 3.63 26.41 -1.16
CA ARG A 101 2.44 27.03 -1.78
C ARG A 101 1.42 26.02 -2.34
N THR A 102 1.63 24.74 -2.08
CA THR A 102 0.78 23.63 -2.56
C THR A 102 -0.20 23.12 -1.51
N ALA A 103 -0.19 23.72 -0.31
CA ALA A 103 -1.32 23.63 0.61
C ALA A 103 -2.56 24.30 -0.02
#